data_AF-A0A8E0RLT3-F1
#
_entry.id   AF-A0A8E0RLT3-F1
#
_cell.length_a   1.000
_cell.length_b   1.000
_cell.length_c   1.000
_cell.angle_alpha   90.00
_cell.angle_beta   90.00
_cell.angle_gamma   90.00
#
_symmetry.space_group_name_H-M   'P 1'
#
loop_
_entity.id
_entity.type
_entity.pdbx_description
1 polymer ?
#
loop_
_entity_poly.entity_id
_entity_poly.type
_entity_poly.pdbx_seq_one_letter_code
_entity_poly.pdbx_strand_id
1 'polypeptide(L)'
;MSFGLCPADFQETSNNVCFKGFLKSSSFCQANELCEEEGSKRELRLHLPGVNSAQIPTKLLNSHNIFTSITALLNRSAILVDGWQFGDPGYSGYFIDNNIQQLPWATTYPSYATQALTIYQKGDFIDGVQNQLLASYVVCELSNRPVPGPVEMFHRDWPFKFQFMFITTSETVGCFTNHPSDSLLKCAKE
;
A
#
# COMPACT_ATOMS: atom_id res chain seq x y z
N MET A 1 -3.63 -24.84 -24.86
CA MET A 1 -4.29 -24.54 -23.58
C MET A 1 -3.38 -23.57 -22.84
N SER A 2 -3.87 -22.40 -22.45
CA SER A 2 -3.08 -21.49 -21.62
C SER A 2 -3.21 -21.96 -20.18
N PHE A 3 -2.11 -22.35 -19.55
CA PHE A 3 -2.03 -22.35 -18.09
C PHE A 3 -1.93 -20.87 -17.69
N GLY A 4 -2.87 -20.38 -16.88
CA GLY A 4 -2.70 -19.07 -16.26
C GLY A 4 -1.50 -19.11 -15.32
N LEU A 5 -0.71 -18.02 -15.24
CA LEU A 5 0.46 -17.98 -14.35
C LEU A 5 0.05 -17.82 -12.88
N CYS A 6 -1.20 -17.43 -12.63
CA CYS A 6 -1.71 -17.15 -11.31
C CYS A 6 -2.19 -18.41 -10.55
N PRO A 7 -2.00 -18.48 -9.22
CA PRO A 7 -2.55 -19.55 -8.39
C PRO A 7 -4.08 -19.55 -8.29
N ALA A 8 -4.63 -20.61 -7.70
CA ALA A 8 -5.98 -20.63 -7.14
C ALA A 8 -7.09 -20.32 -8.17
N ASP A 9 -8.11 -19.49 -7.89
CA ASP A 9 -8.39 -18.59 -6.76
C ASP A 9 -7.76 -17.18 -6.77
N PHE A 10 -7.02 -16.82 -7.83
CA PHE A 10 -6.61 -15.46 -8.22
C PHE A 10 -7.14 -15.08 -9.62
N GLN A 11 -7.23 -13.77 -9.89
CA GLN A 11 -7.52 -13.19 -11.20
C GLN A 11 -6.23 -12.67 -11.85
N GLU A 12 -5.91 -13.18 -13.05
CA GLU A 12 -4.79 -12.73 -13.87
C GLU A 12 -5.16 -11.48 -14.69
N THR A 13 -4.23 -10.52 -14.79
CA THR A 13 -4.32 -9.37 -15.70
C THR A 13 -3.57 -9.63 -17.01
N SER A 14 -3.68 -8.71 -17.97
CA SER A 14 -2.94 -8.79 -19.25
C SER A 14 -1.41 -8.79 -19.11
N ASN A 15 -0.87 -8.40 -17.95
CA ASN A 15 0.56 -8.22 -17.72
C ASN A 15 1.12 -9.24 -16.71
N ASN A 16 0.45 -10.39 -16.57
CA ASN A 16 0.78 -11.47 -15.63
C ASN A 16 0.78 -11.02 -14.14
N VAL A 17 -0.02 -10.00 -13.79
CA VAL A 17 -0.25 -9.62 -12.39
C VAL A 17 -1.42 -10.43 -11.85
N CYS A 18 -1.27 -10.97 -10.64
CA CYS A 18 -2.30 -11.81 -10.02
C CYS A 18 -2.94 -11.06 -8.85
N PHE A 19 -4.23 -10.77 -8.96
CA PHE A 19 -5.01 -10.16 -7.89
C PHE A 19 -5.93 -11.16 -7.21
N LYS A 20 -6.11 -10.98 -5.89
CA LYS A 20 -7.12 -11.66 -5.10
C LYS A 20 -8.01 -10.62 -4.42
N GLY A 21 -9.32 -10.74 -4.65
CA GLY A 21 -10.30 -9.76 -4.19
C GLY A 21 -11.17 -10.26 -3.05
N PHE A 22 -11.50 -9.38 -2.12
CA PHE A 22 -12.32 -9.66 -0.94
C PHE A 22 -13.37 -8.55 -0.73
N LEU A 23 -14.65 -8.92 -0.69
CA LEU A 23 -15.74 -8.01 -0.34
C LEU A 23 -15.77 -7.83 1.19
N LYS A 24 -14.90 -6.96 1.73
CA LYS A 24 -14.75 -6.70 3.15
C LYS A 24 -14.53 -5.21 3.40
N SER A 25 -15.44 -4.56 4.14
CA SER A 25 -15.21 -3.21 4.65
C SER A 25 -14.04 -3.25 5.65
N SER A 26 -12.99 -2.47 5.39
CA SER A 26 -11.71 -2.56 6.11
C SER A 26 -11.05 -1.20 6.28
N SER A 27 -10.41 -0.98 7.42
CA SER A 27 -9.39 0.07 7.57
C SER A 27 -8.11 -0.31 6.81
N PHE A 28 -7.19 0.64 6.63
CA PHE A 28 -5.93 0.40 5.93
C PHE A 28 -5.11 -0.74 6.53
N CYS A 29 -5.00 -0.80 7.85
CA CYS A 29 -4.24 -1.86 8.52
C CYS A 29 -4.92 -3.22 8.39
N GLN A 30 -6.26 -3.28 8.54
CA GLN A 30 -7.03 -4.50 8.34
C GLN A 30 -6.97 -5.02 6.88
N ALA A 31 -6.76 -4.13 5.92
CA ALA A 31 -6.57 -4.49 4.52
C ALA A 31 -5.17 -5.08 4.27
N ASN A 32 -4.12 -4.49 4.86
CA ASN A 32 -2.76 -5.05 4.80
C ASN A 32 -2.67 -6.41 5.53
N GLU A 33 -3.19 -6.49 6.76
CA GLU A 33 -3.28 -7.70 7.58
C GLU A 33 -4.02 -8.82 6.84
N LEU A 34 -5.15 -8.52 6.18
CA LEU A 34 -5.87 -9.51 5.37
C LEU A 34 -5.00 -10.07 4.23
N CYS A 35 -4.23 -9.23 3.54
CA CYS A 35 -3.33 -9.69 2.48
C CYS A 35 -2.20 -10.55 3.05
N GLU A 36 -1.56 -10.12 4.15
CA GLU A 36 -0.51 -10.87 4.83
C GLU A 36 -0.99 -12.26 5.30
N GLU A 37 -2.16 -12.32 5.96
CA GLU A 37 -2.77 -13.58 6.37
C GLU A 37 -3.08 -14.50 5.17
N GLU A 38 -3.69 -13.96 4.12
CA GLU A 38 -4.12 -14.72 2.94
C GLU A 38 -2.93 -15.19 2.09
N GLY A 39 -1.81 -14.49 2.15
CA GLY A 39 -0.53 -14.97 1.65
C GLY A 39 0.03 -16.09 2.51
N SER A 40 0.14 -15.85 3.82
CA SER A 40 0.72 -16.79 4.79
C SER A 40 0.01 -18.16 4.79
N LYS A 41 -1.33 -18.18 4.69
CA LYS A 41 -2.15 -19.40 4.55
C LYS A 41 -1.80 -20.26 3.30
N ARG A 42 -1.09 -19.69 2.32
CA ARG A 42 -0.75 -20.30 1.04
C ARG A 42 0.77 -20.37 0.77
N GLU A 43 1.61 -19.96 1.72
CA GLU A 43 3.06 -19.75 1.54
C GLU A 43 3.41 -18.74 0.43
N LEU A 44 2.53 -17.75 0.21
CA LEU A 44 2.69 -16.67 -0.78
C LEU A 44 2.94 -15.32 -0.09
N ARG A 45 3.64 -14.39 -0.74
CA ARG A 45 3.69 -12.97 -0.31
C ARG A 45 2.61 -12.20 -1.04
N LEU A 46 1.54 -11.81 -0.33
CA LEU A 46 0.55 -10.86 -0.86
C LEU A 46 0.69 -9.50 -0.18
N HIS A 47 0.33 -8.44 -0.89
CA HIS A 47 0.35 -7.06 -0.41
C HIS A 47 -0.78 -6.25 -1.04
N LEU A 48 -1.05 -5.03 -0.56
CA LEU A 48 -1.89 -4.10 -1.32
C LEU A 48 -1.16 -3.71 -2.62
N PRO A 49 -1.87 -3.59 -3.76
CA PRO A 49 -1.28 -3.17 -5.03
C PRO A 49 -0.92 -1.69 -4.99
N GLY A 50 0.22 -1.29 -5.56
CA GLY A 50 0.59 0.11 -5.77
C GLY A 50 1.08 0.37 -7.19
N VAL A 51 2.20 -0.24 -7.56
CA VAL A 51 2.77 -0.12 -8.91
C VAL A 51 1.77 -0.59 -9.96
N ASN A 52 0.99 -1.62 -9.64
CA ASN A 52 -0.01 -2.20 -10.52
C ASN A 52 -1.46 -1.81 -10.20
N SER A 53 -1.73 -0.81 -9.34
CA SER A 53 -3.12 -0.41 -9.00
C SER A 53 -3.97 -0.06 -10.23
N ALA A 54 -3.38 0.53 -11.27
CA ALA A 54 -4.06 0.83 -12.54
C ALA A 54 -4.53 -0.41 -13.31
N GLN A 55 -4.04 -1.61 -12.96
CA GLN A 55 -4.49 -2.88 -13.53
C GLN A 55 -5.70 -3.48 -12.80
N ILE A 56 -6.14 -2.89 -11.67
CA ILE A 56 -7.34 -3.35 -10.95
C ILE A 56 -8.56 -3.24 -11.89
N PRO A 57 -9.37 -4.29 -12.04
CA PRO A 57 -10.51 -4.27 -12.96
C PRO A 57 -11.45 -3.10 -12.74
N THR A 58 -11.73 -2.30 -13.78
CA THR A 58 -12.60 -1.12 -13.73
C THR A 58 -13.99 -1.42 -13.16
N LYS A 59 -14.50 -2.65 -13.38
CA LYS A 59 -15.77 -3.12 -12.79
C LYS A 59 -15.77 -3.06 -11.25
N LEU A 60 -14.64 -3.33 -10.60
CA LEU A 60 -14.51 -3.17 -9.15
C LEU A 60 -14.44 -1.69 -8.76
N LEU A 61 -13.58 -0.91 -9.46
CA LEU A 61 -13.37 0.52 -9.20
C LEU A 61 -14.65 1.36 -9.34
N ASN A 62 -15.58 0.95 -10.21
CA ASN A 62 -16.86 1.64 -10.41
C ASN A 62 -17.84 1.50 -9.23
N SER A 63 -17.60 0.58 -8.29
CA SER A 63 -18.51 0.29 -7.17
C SER A 63 -17.83 0.22 -5.81
N HIS A 64 -16.49 0.26 -5.77
CA HIS A 64 -15.72 0.06 -4.56
C HIS A 64 -14.59 1.07 -4.38
N ASN A 65 -14.33 1.37 -3.11
CA ASN A 65 -13.14 2.06 -2.66
C ASN A 65 -12.10 1.00 -2.30
N ILE A 66 -10.92 1.05 -2.92
CA ILE A 66 -9.84 0.08 -2.71
C ILE A 66 -8.60 0.84 -2.23
N PHE A 67 -8.01 0.46 -1.09
CA PHE A 67 -6.72 1.00 -0.68
C PHE A 67 -5.60 0.52 -1.62
N THR A 68 -4.61 1.38 -1.84
CA THR A 68 -3.36 1.00 -2.49
C THR A 68 -2.21 1.00 -1.48
N SER A 69 -1.08 0.37 -1.81
CA SER A 69 0.16 0.48 -1.03
C SER A 69 0.85 1.84 -1.17
N ILE A 70 0.35 2.74 -2.04
CA ILE A 70 0.93 4.06 -2.25
C ILE A 70 0.49 5.00 -1.11
N THR A 71 1.45 5.53 -0.36
CA THR A 71 1.17 6.38 0.82
C THR A 71 2.16 7.53 0.97
N ALA A 72 1.81 8.51 1.81
CA ALA A 72 2.69 9.59 2.26
C ALA A 72 2.79 9.61 3.80
N LEU A 73 2.92 8.43 4.42
CA LEU A 73 2.87 8.27 5.89
C LEU A 73 4.11 8.81 6.62
N LEU A 74 5.29 8.74 6.00
CA LEU A 74 6.57 9.05 6.69
C LEU A 74 7.06 10.48 6.44
N ASN A 75 6.80 11.04 5.24
CA ASN A 75 7.05 12.45 4.92
C ASN A 75 6.06 12.92 3.86
N ARG A 76 5.87 14.24 3.77
CA ARG A 76 5.09 14.87 2.71
C ARG A 76 5.95 15.92 1.98
N SER A 77 5.90 15.92 0.65
CA SER A 77 6.46 17.01 -0.13
C SER A 77 5.61 18.27 0.05
N ALA A 78 6.22 19.45 -0.07
CA ALA A 78 5.49 20.71 -0.17
C ALA A 78 4.63 20.81 -1.46
N ILE A 79 4.97 20.00 -2.47
CA ILE A 79 4.19 19.81 -3.69
C ILE A 79 3.34 18.54 -3.50
N LEU A 80 2.01 18.69 -3.41
CA LEU A 80 1.12 17.59 -2.99
C LEU A 80 1.11 16.39 -3.95
N VAL A 81 1.41 16.58 -5.22
CA VAL A 81 1.51 15.49 -6.22
C VAL A 81 2.79 14.67 -6.07
N ASP A 82 3.79 15.16 -5.32
CA ASP A 82 5.09 14.51 -5.12
C ASP A 82 5.19 13.76 -3.78
N GLY A 83 6.19 12.88 -3.71
CA GLY A 83 6.65 12.27 -2.46
C GLY A 83 5.84 11.08 -1.97
N TRP A 84 4.90 10.60 -2.78
CA TRP A 84 4.16 9.37 -2.53
C TRP A 84 5.07 8.15 -2.69
N GLN A 85 5.12 7.29 -1.67
CA GLN A 85 6.01 6.12 -1.59
C GLN A 85 5.23 4.83 -1.86
N PHE A 86 5.86 3.87 -2.54
CA PHE A 86 5.30 2.55 -2.78
C PHE A 86 5.58 1.60 -1.61
N GLY A 87 4.55 1.00 -1.03
CA GLY A 87 4.67 -0.12 -0.08
C GLY A 87 4.87 -1.49 -0.74
N ASP A 88 4.98 -1.54 -2.07
CA ASP A 88 5.14 -2.77 -2.85
C ASP A 88 6.51 -3.43 -2.56
N PRO A 89 6.57 -4.77 -2.44
CA PRO A 89 7.79 -5.53 -2.23
C PRO A 89 8.99 -5.14 -3.12
N GLY A 90 10.00 -4.56 -2.49
CA GLY A 90 11.24 -4.10 -3.10
C GLY A 90 11.10 -2.84 -3.95
N TYR A 91 10.05 -2.05 -3.72
CA TYR A 91 9.90 -0.67 -4.17
C TYR A 91 10.16 0.37 -3.06
N SER A 92 10.74 -0.06 -1.94
CA SER A 92 11.17 0.80 -0.81
C SER A 92 12.11 1.96 -1.19
N GLY A 93 12.79 1.86 -2.34
CA GLY A 93 13.58 2.94 -2.96
C GLY A 93 12.89 3.67 -4.12
N TYR A 94 11.55 3.62 -4.21
CA TYR A 94 10.75 4.28 -5.26
C TYR A 94 9.69 5.20 -4.68
N PHE A 95 9.52 6.35 -5.32
CA PHE A 95 8.52 7.36 -4.99
C PHE A 95 8.03 8.03 -6.26
N ILE A 96 6.90 8.72 -6.14
CA ILE A 96 6.28 9.48 -7.22
C ILE A 96 6.86 10.88 -7.21
N ASP A 97 7.55 11.20 -8.29
CA ASP A 97 8.00 12.52 -8.68
C ASP A 97 7.16 12.90 -9.92
N ASN A 98 6.41 14.00 -9.84
CA ASN A 98 5.49 14.47 -10.87
C ASN A 98 6.17 14.82 -12.21
N ASN A 99 7.52 14.91 -12.24
CA ASN A 99 8.32 15.03 -13.46
C ASN A 99 8.60 13.69 -14.16
N ILE A 100 8.45 12.56 -13.44
CA ILE A 100 8.77 11.20 -13.91
C ILE A 100 7.50 10.37 -14.09
N GLN A 101 6.59 10.40 -13.11
CA GLN A 101 5.36 9.63 -13.07
C GLN A 101 4.25 10.44 -12.38
N GLN A 102 3.05 10.40 -12.94
CA GLN A 102 1.87 11.05 -12.34
C GLN A 102 0.81 10.00 -12.05
N LEU A 103 0.19 10.08 -10.88
CA LEU A 103 -1.05 9.35 -10.62
C LEU A 103 -2.22 10.10 -11.28
N PRO A 104 -3.22 9.39 -11.84
CA PRO A 104 -4.47 10.00 -12.25
C PRO A 104 -5.25 10.38 -10.98
N TRP A 105 -4.99 11.56 -10.43
CA TRP A 105 -5.72 12.09 -9.28
C TRP A 105 -7.12 12.54 -9.70
N ALA A 106 -8.11 12.27 -8.86
CA ALA A 106 -9.45 12.82 -9.04
C ALA A 106 -9.40 14.36 -8.95
N THR A 107 -10.35 15.05 -9.59
CA THR A 107 -10.46 16.51 -9.52
C THR A 107 -10.42 17.00 -8.06
N THR A 108 -9.59 18.01 -7.78
CA THR A 108 -9.25 18.57 -6.44
C THR A 108 -8.30 17.75 -5.56
N TYR A 109 -7.84 16.57 -6.00
CA TYR A 109 -6.85 15.76 -5.30
C TYR A 109 -5.46 15.85 -5.95
N PRO A 110 -4.37 15.56 -5.23
CA PRO A 110 -4.29 15.32 -3.79
C PRO A 110 -4.46 16.63 -3.00
N SER A 111 -5.17 16.55 -1.88
CA SER A 111 -5.61 17.69 -1.07
C SER A 111 -5.01 17.74 0.34
N TYR A 112 -4.44 16.64 0.82
CA TYR A 112 -3.88 16.55 2.17
C TYR A 112 -2.37 16.83 2.17
N ALA A 113 -2.00 17.91 2.87
CA ALA A 113 -0.62 18.35 3.09
C ALA A 113 0.09 17.66 4.27
N THR A 114 -0.60 16.76 4.96
CA THR A 114 -0.10 15.97 6.10
C THR A 114 0.10 14.50 5.70
N GLN A 115 0.34 13.61 6.66
CA GLN A 115 0.38 12.18 6.40
C GLN A 115 -0.94 11.69 5.82
N ALA A 116 -0.87 11.00 4.69
CA ALA A 116 -2.05 10.54 3.96
C ALA A 116 -1.85 9.14 3.35
N LEU A 117 -2.97 8.46 3.16
CA LEU A 117 -3.09 7.23 2.37
C LEU A 117 -3.75 7.53 1.03
N THR A 118 -3.73 6.57 0.12
CA THR A 118 -4.51 6.64 -1.12
C THR A 118 -5.60 5.58 -1.21
N ILE A 119 -6.73 5.97 -1.79
CA ILE A 119 -7.77 5.06 -2.29
C ILE A 119 -7.83 5.21 -3.81
N TYR A 120 -7.97 4.08 -4.50
CA TYR A 120 -8.27 4.01 -5.92
C TYR A 120 -9.75 3.68 -6.13
N GLN A 121 -10.46 4.55 -6.84
CA GLN A 121 -11.89 4.37 -7.18
C GLN A 121 -12.22 5.06 -8.51
N LYS A 122 -13.16 4.51 -9.28
CA LYS A 122 -13.63 5.06 -10.57
C LYS A 122 -12.54 5.33 -11.64
N GLY A 123 -11.33 4.80 -11.44
CA GLY A 123 -10.16 5.03 -12.31
C GLY A 123 -9.19 6.10 -11.78
N ASP A 124 -9.54 6.79 -10.68
CA ASP A 124 -8.80 7.90 -10.11
C ASP A 124 -8.29 7.61 -8.68
N PHE A 125 -7.20 8.27 -8.30
CA PHE A 125 -6.65 8.30 -6.95
C PHE A 125 -7.23 9.45 -6.13
N ILE A 126 -7.47 9.17 -4.86
CA ILE A 126 -7.93 10.12 -3.83
C ILE A 126 -7.05 9.96 -2.59
N ASP A 127 -6.65 11.07 -1.97
CA ASP A 127 -5.92 11.06 -0.70
C ASP A 127 -6.81 11.36 0.52
N GLY A 128 -6.35 10.95 1.69
CA GLY A 128 -6.98 11.24 2.97
C GLY A 128 -6.23 10.66 4.16
N VAL A 129 -6.54 11.16 5.35
CA VAL A 129 -5.95 10.70 6.61
C VAL A 129 -6.48 9.31 7.00
N GLN A 130 -5.64 8.52 7.67
CA GLN A 130 -5.90 7.09 7.90
C GLN A 130 -7.20 6.80 8.66
N ASN A 131 -7.59 7.66 9.60
CA ASN A 131 -8.78 7.46 10.42
C ASN A 131 -10.11 7.86 9.74
N GLN A 132 -10.07 8.53 8.59
CA GLN A 132 -11.25 8.95 7.81
C GLN A 132 -11.56 8.04 6.62
N LEU A 133 -10.59 7.22 6.20
CA LEU A 133 -10.72 6.37 5.01
C LEU A 133 -11.10 4.93 5.35
N LEU A 134 -11.99 4.35 4.54
CA LEU A 134 -12.36 2.94 4.58
C LEU A 134 -12.42 2.40 3.16
N ALA A 135 -11.84 1.22 2.95
CA ALA A 135 -12.08 0.42 1.76
C ALA A 135 -13.43 -0.29 1.89
N SER A 136 -14.18 -0.40 0.79
CA SER A 136 -15.37 -1.27 0.70
C SER A 136 -15.06 -2.61 0.02
N TYR A 137 -13.85 -2.77 -0.51
CA TYR A 137 -13.31 -3.98 -1.11
C TYR A 137 -11.79 -4.00 -0.94
N VAL A 138 -11.21 -5.15 -0.58
CA VAL A 138 -9.75 -5.30 -0.49
C VAL A 138 -9.26 -6.05 -1.72
N VAL A 139 -8.22 -5.53 -2.35
CA VAL A 139 -7.46 -6.23 -3.40
C VAL A 139 -6.07 -6.50 -2.87
N CYS A 140 -5.64 -7.76 -2.97
CA CYS A 140 -4.29 -8.18 -2.66
C CYS A 140 -3.58 -8.60 -3.95
N GLU A 141 -2.38 -8.10 -4.17
CA GLU A 141 -1.50 -8.47 -5.27
C GLU A 141 -0.54 -9.58 -4.83
N LEU A 142 -0.32 -10.57 -5.70
CA LEU A 142 0.74 -11.55 -5.53
C LEU A 142 2.10 -10.93 -5.87
N SER A 143 3.01 -10.91 -4.90
CA SER A 143 4.37 -10.47 -5.14
C SER A 143 5.09 -11.42 -6.09
N ASN A 144 5.82 -10.85 -7.03
CA ASN A 144 6.81 -11.54 -7.85
C ASN A 144 8.14 -11.79 -7.11
N ARG A 145 8.27 -11.37 -5.85
CA ARG A 145 9.43 -11.63 -4.99
C ARG A 145 9.19 -12.84 -4.07
N PRO A 146 10.17 -13.76 -3.94
CA PRO A 146 10.00 -14.99 -3.17
C PRO A 146 9.91 -14.74 -1.65
N VAL A 147 9.41 -15.76 -0.93
CA VAL A 147 9.45 -15.87 0.53
C VAL A 147 10.44 -16.99 0.91
N PRO A 148 11.36 -16.78 1.87
CA PRO A 148 11.74 -15.49 2.45
C PRO A 148 12.47 -14.61 1.43
N GLY A 149 12.14 -13.32 1.41
CA GLY A 149 12.84 -12.32 0.61
C GLY A 149 14.02 -11.70 1.36
N PRO A 150 14.92 -10.96 0.68
CA PRO A 150 15.90 -10.13 1.36
C PRO A 150 15.19 -9.05 2.19
N VAL A 151 15.78 -8.67 3.32
CA VAL A 151 15.29 -7.56 4.16
C VAL A 151 15.35 -6.27 3.34
N GLU A 152 14.23 -5.55 3.30
CA GLU A 152 14.15 -4.27 2.62
C GLU A 152 14.71 -3.14 3.49
N MET A 153 15.61 -2.34 2.91
CA MET A 153 16.25 -1.23 3.62
C MET A 153 15.52 0.07 3.33
N PHE A 154 15.01 0.71 4.38
CA PHE A 154 14.42 2.03 4.30
C PHE A 154 15.45 3.10 4.69
N HIS A 155 15.71 4.04 3.79
CA HIS A 155 16.70 5.09 3.98
C HIS A 155 16.07 6.32 4.63
N ARG A 156 16.51 6.69 5.84
CA ARG A 156 15.94 7.82 6.59
C ARG A 156 16.07 9.19 5.90
N ASP A 157 17.07 9.31 5.04
CA ASP A 157 17.40 10.57 4.39
C ASP A 157 16.91 10.61 2.91
N TRP A 158 15.97 9.74 2.53
CA TRP A 158 15.49 9.53 1.16
C TRP A 158 13.96 9.28 1.11
N PRO A 159 13.23 9.78 0.08
CA PRO A 159 13.68 10.73 -0.94
C PRO A 159 13.87 12.14 -0.35
N PHE A 160 13.32 12.38 0.84
CA PHE A 160 13.51 13.58 1.64
C PHE A 160 13.91 13.18 3.06
N LYS A 161 14.72 14.01 3.72
CA LYS A 161 15.13 13.78 5.10
C LYS A 161 13.92 13.79 6.04
N PHE A 162 13.61 12.65 6.65
CA PHE A 162 12.59 12.59 7.70
C PHE A 162 13.04 13.43 8.91
N GLN A 163 12.20 14.36 9.35
CA GLN A 163 12.42 15.05 10.64
C GLN A 163 12.19 14.10 11.82
N PHE A 164 11.28 13.13 11.67
CA PHE A 164 10.91 12.14 12.67
C PHE A 164 10.78 10.77 12.00
N MET A 165 11.26 9.71 12.65
CA MET A 165 11.16 8.32 12.14
C MET A 165 9.80 7.67 12.41
N PHE A 166 8.88 8.41 13.05
CA PHE A 166 7.57 7.95 13.49
C PHE A 166 6.52 8.98 13.09
N ILE A 167 5.27 8.52 12.99
CA ILE A 167 4.13 9.36 12.62
C ILE A 167 3.83 10.32 13.78
N THR A 168 3.66 11.61 13.46
CA THR A 168 3.61 12.70 14.44
C THR A 168 2.23 13.31 14.67
N THR A 169 1.21 12.84 13.94
CA THR A 169 -0.16 13.37 13.99
C THR A 169 -1.12 12.37 14.64
N SER A 170 -2.22 12.85 15.22
CA SER A 170 -3.26 11.98 15.81
C SER A 170 -4.24 11.39 14.79
N GLU A 171 -4.22 11.90 13.56
CA GLU A 171 -5.12 11.49 12.46
C GLU A 171 -4.60 10.25 11.71
N THR A 172 -3.32 9.95 11.89
CA THR A 172 -2.61 8.84 11.26
C THR A 172 -1.80 8.13 12.33
N VAL A 173 -1.99 6.82 12.48
CA VAL A 173 -1.37 6.01 13.55
C VAL A 173 -0.42 4.93 13.03
N GLY A 174 -0.38 4.70 11.72
CA GLY A 174 0.34 3.58 11.11
C GLY A 174 -0.34 2.25 11.44
N CYS A 175 0.39 1.15 11.23
CA CYS A 175 -0.09 -0.21 11.50
C CYS A 175 0.82 -0.93 12.50
N PHE A 176 1.19 -0.23 13.57
CA PHE A 176 2.05 -0.76 14.62
C PHE A 176 1.28 -1.65 15.59
N THR A 177 1.81 -2.83 15.87
CA THR A 177 1.44 -3.61 17.06
C THR A 177 2.33 -3.19 18.23
N ASN A 178 1.77 -3.12 19.44
CA ASN A 178 2.51 -2.76 20.64
C ASN A 178 2.62 -3.99 21.55
N HIS A 179 3.84 -4.41 21.86
CA HIS A 179 4.12 -5.56 22.73
C HIS A 179 4.86 -5.10 23.99
N PRO A 180 4.42 -5.51 25.20
CA PRO A 180 5.14 -5.20 26.43
C PRO A 180 6.41 -6.05 26.50
N SER A 181 7.56 -5.41 26.69
CA SER A 181 8.86 -6.09 26.73
C SER A 181 9.72 -5.58 27.88
N ASP A 182 10.38 -6.48 28.61
CA ASP A 182 11.15 -6.15 29.83
C ASP A 182 12.36 -5.23 29.57
N SER A 183 12.78 -5.09 28.31
CA SER A 183 13.90 -4.23 27.92
C SER A 183 13.86 -3.91 26.42
N LEU A 184 14.49 -2.79 26.03
CA LEU A 184 14.68 -2.41 24.63
C LEU A 184 15.41 -3.49 23.81
N LEU A 185 16.32 -4.26 24.43
CA LEU A 185 17.07 -5.32 23.76
C LEU A 185 16.22 -6.58 23.49
N LYS A 186 15.17 -6.82 24.29
CA LYS A 186 14.16 -7.85 23.97
C LYS A 186 13.23 -7.36 22.86
N CYS A 187 12.70 -6.14 22.99
CA CYS A 187 11.85 -5.50 21.98
C CYS A 187 12.49 -5.49 20.58
N ALA A 188 13.80 -5.21 20.47
CA ALA A 188 14.52 -5.20 19.19
C ALA A 188 14.87 -6.60 18.62
N LYS A 189 14.34 -7.69 19.19
CA LYS A 189 14.54 -9.09 18.74
C LYS A 189 13.22 -9.79 18.37
N GLU A 190 12.10 -9.13 18.62
CA GLU A 190 10.75 -9.54 18.19
C GLU A 190 10.48 -9.00 16.77
#